data_AF-A0A7Y4TQG3-F1
#
_entry.id   AF-A0A7Y4TQG3-F1
#
_cell.length_a   1.000
_cell.length_b   1.000
_cell.length_c   1.000
_cell.angle_alpha   90.00
_cell.angle_beta   90.00
_cell.angle_gamma   90.00
#
_symmetry.space_group_name_H-M   'P 1'
#
loop_
_entity.id
_entity.type
_entity.pdbx_description
1 polymer ?
#
loop_
_entity_poly.entity_id
_entity_poly.type
_entity_poly.pdbx_seq_one_letter_code
_entity_poly.pdbx_strand_id
1 'polypeptide(L)'
;PWIIPSPNIPTVDTCVVFPATVHLEGTELSEGRGTTKPFELNGAPYIDPSAWAEALNAFDFPGVKFRHAYFEPSFSEFAGQTCGGVQIHVTDRKAFTPVIVGIAMVKTAYDMYPKDFLWRQNEYEYEFGKNAFDVICGTDKIRKAIENGLPLVEFPLTDSLPEFVENRQKYLLY
;
A
#
# COMPACT_ATOMS: atom_id res chain seq x y z
N PRO A 1 12.31 5.97 23.81
CA PRO A 1 11.21 6.75 23.17
C PRO A 1 11.29 6.54 21.65
N TRP A 2 10.17 6.70 20.92
CA TRP A 2 10.20 6.68 19.46
C TRP A 2 10.91 7.95 18.94
N ILE A 3 11.96 7.77 18.15
CA ILE A 3 12.62 8.86 17.43
C ILE A 3 12.21 8.73 15.97
N ILE A 4 11.64 9.80 15.43
CA ILE A 4 11.07 9.83 14.09
C ILE A 4 12.18 9.55 13.06
N PRO A 5 12.13 8.44 12.32
CA PRO A 5 13.17 8.11 11.33
C PRO A 5 13.01 8.90 10.03
N SER A 6 11.80 9.40 9.76
CA SER A 6 11.44 10.20 8.57
C SER A 6 10.25 11.09 8.90
N PRO A 7 10.14 12.32 8.33
CA PRO A 7 9.01 13.22 8.58
C PRO A 7 7.63 12.58 8.40
N ASN A 8 7.49 11.65 7.45
CA ASN A 8 6.23 10.95 7.17
C ASN A 8 6.10 9.60 7.91
N ILE A 9 7.01 9.29 8.84
CA ILE A 9 6.93 8.13 9.74
C ILE A 9 6.90 8.62 11.20
N PRO A 10 5.87 9.38 11.60
CA PRO A 10 5.83 10.05 12.91
C PRO A 10 5.60 9.08 14.07
N THR A 11 5.03 7.89 13.81
CA THR A 11 4.63 6.93 14.85
C THR A 11 5.04 5.49 14.54
N VAL A 12 5.05 4.64 15.57
CA VAL A 12 5.22 3.19 15.42
C VAL A 12 4.11 2.59 14.57
N ASP A 13 2.87 3.08 14.67
CA ASP A 13 1.75 2.57 13.87
C ASP A 13 1.99 2.82 12.38
N THR A 14 2.52 3.99 12.03
CA THR A 14 2.95 4.30 10.66
C THR A 14 3.99 3.29 10.16
N CYS A 15 4.99 2.93 10.97
CA CYS A 15 5.96 1.89 10.61
C CYS A 15 5.34 0.53 10.34
N VAL A 16 4.27 0.17 11.07
CA VAL A 16 3.61 -1.13 10.90
C VAL A 16 2.88 -1.21 9.57
N VAL A 17 2.18 -0.13 9.16
CA VAL A 17 1.42 -0.10 7.91
C VAL A 17 2.26 0.26 6.69
N PHE A 18 3.40 0.92 6.87
CA PHE A 18 4.26 1.37 5.76
C PHE A 18 4.58 0.28 4.72
N PRO A 19 4.96 -0.97 5.09
CA PRO A 19 5.24 -2.01 4.09
C PRO A 19 4.01 -2.43 3.27
N ALA A 20 2.79 -2.13 3.74
CA ALA A 20 1.59 -2.27 2.93
C ALA A 20 1.47 -1.07 1.98
N THR A 21 1.45 0.13 2.54
CA THR A 21 0.98 1.31 1.82
C THR A 21 2.04 2.01 0.98
N VAL A 22 3.32 1.67 1.14
CA VAL A 22 4.38 2.10 0.22
C VAL A 22 4.07 1.69 -1.22
N HIS A 23 3.35 0.58 -1.43
CA HIS A 23 2.93 0.13 -2.76
C HIS A 23 2.02 1.15 -3.47
N LEU A 24 1.29 2.00 -2.74
CA LEU A 24 0.45 3.04 -3.32
C LEU A 24 1.29 4.16 -3.95
N GLU A 25 2.53 4.37 -3.50
CA GLU A 25 3.45 5.34 -4.12
C GLU A 25 3.78 4.96 -5.58
N GLY A 26 3.54 3.70 -5.98
CA GLY A 26 3.62 3.23 -7.37
C GLY A 26 2.44 3.64 -8.24
N THR A 27 1.45 4.31 -7.66
CA THR A 27 0.20 4.77 -8.29
C THR A 27 0.04 6.28 -8.10
N GLU A 28 -1.05 6.85 -8.61
CA GLU A 28 -1.43 8.23 -8.30
C GLU A 28 -2.37 8.35 -7.08
N LEU A 29 -2.65 7.26 -6.36
CA LEU A 29 -3.39 7.32 -5.11
C LEU A 29 -2.60 8.08 -4.05
N SER A 30 -3.31 8.77 -3.15
CA SER A 30 -2.71 9.30 -1.93
C SER A 30 -2.52 8.18 -0.92
N GLU A 31 -1.31 8.05 -0.41
CA GLU A 31 -0.93 7.27 0.76
C GLU A 31 -1.02 8.09 2.06
N GLY A 32 -1.73 9.22 2.04
CA GLY A 32 -2.04 10.01 3.24
C GLY A 32 -0.95 10.98 3.68
N ARG A 33 0.15 11.14 2.92
CA ARG A 33 1.04 12.29 3.07
C ARG A 33 0.24 13.59 2.95
N GLY A 34 0.64 14.63 3.66
CA GLY A 34 -0.16 15.85 3.78
C GLY A 34 -1.24 15.80 4.85
N THR A 35 -1.43 14.67 5.54
CA THR A 35 -2.37 14.54 6.67
C THR A 35 -1.63 14.32 7.99
N THR A 36 -2.37 14.25 9.10
CA THR A 36 -1.82 13.86 10.42
C THR A 36 -1.63 12.34 10.56
N LYS A 37 -1.94 11.57 9.53
CA LYS A 37 -2.00 10.10 9.51
C LYS A 37 -1.40 9.53 8.21
N PRO A 38 -0.14 9.89 7.87
CA PRO A 38 0.52 9.36 6.68
C PRO A 38 0.60 7.84 6.74
N PHE A 39 0.44 7.20 5.59
CA PHE A 39 0.37 5.75 5.36
C PHE A 39 -0.80 5.03 6.04
N GLU A 40 -1.39 5.60 7.09
CA GLU A 40 -2.62 5.06 7.70
C GLU A 40 -3.86 5.41 6.87
N LEU A 41 -3.94 6.64 6.34
CA LEU A 41 -4.99 7.10 5.43
C LEU A 41 -4.56 6.90 3.98
N ASN A 42 -5.45 6.36 3.15
CA ASN A 42 -5.16 6.05 1.76
C ASN A 42 -6.40 6.30 0.91
N GLY A 43 -6.27 6.86 -0.30
CA GLY A 43 -7.44 7.21 -1.10
C GLY A 43 -7.18 8.14 -2.29
N ALA A 44 -8.26 8.58 -2.93
CA ALA A 44 -8.25 9.55 -4.03
C ALA A 44 -9.63 10.23 -4.16
N PRO A 45 -9.74 11.36 -4.88
CA PRO A 45 -11.02 12.07 -5.04
C PRO A 45 -12.13 11.25 -5.69
N TYR A 46 -11.79 10.27 -6.53
CA TYR A 46 -12.73 9.42 -7.26
C TYR A 46 -13.17 8.16 -6.49
N ILE A 47 -12.56 7.87 -5.33
CA ILE A 47 -12.85 6.65 -4.58
C ILE A 47 -14.12 6.82 -3.74
N ASP A 48 -15.06 5.87 -3.88
CA ASP A 48 -16.12 5.68 -2.89
C ASP A 48 -15.52 4.99 -1.65
N PRO A 49 -15.47 5.67 -0.50
CA PRO A 49 -14.79 5.17 0.67
C PRO A 49 -15.51 3.98 1.32
N SER A 50 -16.84 3.91 1.21
CA SER A 50 -17.60 2.79 1.76
C SER A 50 -17.43 1.54 0.91
N ALA A 51 -17.56 1.68 -0.42
CA ALA A 51 -17.41 0.56 -1.33
C ALA A 51 -15.98 -0.03 -1.30
N TRP A 52 -14.95 0.84 -1.26
CA TRP A 52 -13.57 0.35 -1.20
C TRP A 52 -13.25 -0.31 0.15
N ALA A 53 -13.73 0.25 1.27
CA ALA A 53 -13.59 -0.39 2.58
C ALA A 53 -14.29 -1.75 2.65
N GLU A 54 -15.49 -1.88 2.10
CA GLU A 54 -16.22 -3.15 2.06
C GLU A 54 -15.48 -4.20 1.25
N ALA A 55 -15.04 -3.86 0.03
CA ALA A 55 -14.25 -4.73 -0.82
C ALA A 55 -12.95 -5.20 -0.13
N LEU A 56 -12.24 -4.30 0.55
CA LEU A 56 -11.01 -4.64 1.26
C LEU A 56 -11.26 -5.50 2.50
N ASN A 57 -12.33 -5.25 3.26
CA ASN A 57 -12.68 -6.07 4.40
C ASN A 57 -13.18 -7.47 3.99
N ALA A 58 -13.70 -7.65 2.77
CA ALA A 58 -14.16 -8.94 2.26
C ALA A 58 -13.02 -9.96 2.04
N PHE A 59 -11.76 -9.51 1.93
CA PHE A 59 -10.61 -10.43 1.93
C PHE A 59 -10.39 -11.12 3.29
N ASP A 60 -10.96 -10.56 4.37
CA ASP A 60 -10.83 -11.03 5.75
C ASP A 60 -9.37 -11.30 6.18
N PHE A 61 -8.47 -10.37 5.80
CA PHE A 61 -7.08 -10.46 6.21
C PHE A 61 -6.94 -10.44 7.75
N PRO A 62 -6.13 -11.32 8.32
CA PRO A 62 -5.95 -11.38 9.76
C PRO A 62 -5.23 -10.13 10.29
N GLY A 63 -5.63 -9.68 11.48
CA GLY A 63 -4.95 -8.59 12.19
C GLY A 63 -5.16 -7.20 11.60
N VAL A 64 -6.07 -7.01 10.63
CA VAL A 64 -6.35 -5.70 10.02
C VAL A 64 -7.84 -5.50 9.72
N LYS A 65 -8.32 -4.26 9.83
CA LYS A 65 -9.63 -3.83 9.33
C LYS A 65 -9.49 -2.47 8.63
N PHE A 66 -10.34 -2.23 7.64
CA PHE A 66 -10.38 -0.99 6.89
C PHE A 66 -11.62 -0.20 7.27
N ARG A 67 -11.43 1.04 7.72
CA ARG A 67 -12.53 1.95 8.03
C ARG A 67 -12.63 2.96 6.90
N HIS A 68 -13.82 3.20 6.34
CA HIS A 68 -13.98 4.27 5.37
C HIS A 68 -13.52 5.61 5.97
N ALA A 69 -12.99 6.50 5.14
CA ALA A 69 -12.54 7.82 5.57
C ALA A 69 -12.67 8.84 4.45
N TYR A 70 -12.88 10.10 4.85
CA TYR A 70 -12.64 11.26 4.01
C TYR A 70 -11.47 12.04 4.62
N PHE A 71 -10.58 12.54 3.77
CA PHE A 71 -9.45 13.35 4.19
C PHE A 71 -9.03 14.30 3.07
N GLU A 72 -8.37 15.39 3.43
CA GLU A 72 -7.85 16.37 2.48
C GLU A 72 -6.35 16.57 2.77
N PRO A 73 -5.45 16.09 1.90
CA PRO A 73 -4.03 16.33 2.04
C PRO A 73 -3.69 17.82 1.95
N SER A 74 -2.80 18.31 2.82
CA SER A 74 -2.26 19.68 2.74
C SER A 74 -1.12 19.84 1.74
N PHE A 75 -0.47 18.74 1.35
CA PHE A 75 0.59 18.65 0.33
C PHE A 75 0.58 17.23 -0.26
N SER A 76 1.44 16.99 -1.27
CA SER A 76 1.52 15.72 -2.01
C SER A 76 0.31 15.46 -2.91
N GLU A 77 0.09 14.21 -3.28
CA GLU A 77 -0.98 13.71 -4.13
C GLU A 77 -2.34 14.22 -3.63
N PHE A 78 -3.08 14.88 -4.53
CA PHE A 78 -4.40 15.49 -4.28
C PHE A 78 -4.43 16.59 -3.19
N ALA A 79 -3.34 17.35 -3.01
CA ALA A 79 -3.33 18.50 -2.11
C ALA A 79 -4.52 19.46 -2.33
N GLY A 80 -5.22 19.81 -1.26
CA GLY A 80 -6.40 20.69 -1.27
C GLY A 80 -7.66 20.10 -1.91
N GLN A 81 -7.68 18.78 -2.18
CA GLN A 81 -8.85 18.07 -2.67
C GLN A 81 -9.32 17.05 -1.64
N THR A 82 -10.64 16.97 -1.43
CA THR A 82 -11.23 15.93 -0.59
C THR A 82 -11.07 14.57 -1.28
N CYS A 83 -10.35 13.67 -0.63
CA CYS A 83 -10.22 12.26 -1.01
C CYS A 83 -11.23 11.41 -0.25
N GLY A 84 -11.90 10.51 -0.96
CA GLY A 84 -12.50 9.34 -0.36
C GLY A 84 -11.46 8.23 -0.25
N GLY A 85 -11.53 7.41 0.79
CA GLY A 85 -10.65 6.27 0.94
C GLY A 85 -10.86 5.49 2.23
N VAL A 86 -9.77 4.96 2.77
CA VAL A 86 -9.78 4.14 3.98
C VAL A 86 -8.69 4.54 4.96
N GLN A 87 -8.96 4.36 6.25
CA GLN A 87 -7.96 4.24 7.28
C GLN A 87 -7.69 2.75 7.57
N ILE A 88 -6.43 2.36 7.61
CA ILE A 88 -6.00 1.02 8.03
C ILE A 88 -5.93 0.98 9.56
N HIS A 89 -6.65 0.03 10.16
CA HIS A 89 -6.58 -0.26 11.59
C HIS A 89 -5.97 -1.65 11.80
N VAL A 90 -4.73 -1.69 12.31
CA VAL A 90 -4.08 -2.95 12.69
C VAL A 90 -4.60 -3.38 14.07
N THR A 91 -5.28 -4.53 14.10
CA THR A 91 -5.89 -5.11 15.31
C THR A 91 -4.98 -6.14 15.97
N ASP A 92 -4.11 -6.80 15.21
CA ASP A 92 -3.06 -7.69 15.70
C ASP A 92 -1.81 -7.58 14.80
N ARG A 93 -0.74 -7.02 15.35
CA ARG A 93 0.53 -6.81 14.62
C ARG A 93 1.25 -8.09 14.25
N LYS A 94 1.06 -9.18 15.00
CA LYS A 94 1.71 -10.47 14.71
C LYS A 94 1.01 -11.22 13.59
N ALA A 95 -0.30 -11.02 13.46
CA ALA A 95 -1.11 -11.65 12.43
C ALA A 95 -1.17 -10.83 11.13
N PHE A 96 -0.92 -9.52 11.22
CA PHE A 96 -0.96 -8.63 10.06
C PHE A 96 0.14 -8.94 9.03
N THR A 97 -0.28 -9.17 7.78
CA THR A 97 0.60 -9.43 6.63
C THR A 97 0.61 -8.23 5.66
N PRO A 98 1.46 -7.22 5.89
CA PRO A 98 1.34 -5.92 5.22
C PRO A 98 1.52 -5.98 3.70
N VAL A 99 2.47 -6.76 3.18
CA VAL A 99 2.79 -6.77 1.74
C VAL A 99 1.59 -7.19 0.89
N ILE A 100 0.96 -8.33 1.19
CA ILE A 100 -0.24 -8.78 0.47
C ILE A 100 -1.40 -7.81 0.65
N VAL A 101 -1.54 -7.19 1.82
CA VAL A 101 -2.58 -6.19 2.07
C VAL A 101 -2.39 -4.96 1.17
N GLY A 102 -1.17 -4.43 1.06
CA GLY A 102 -0.87 -3.30 0.18
C GLY A 102 -1.16 -3.60 -1.29
N ILE A 103 -0.75 -4.79 -1.75
CA ILE A 103 -1.02 -5.25 -3.12
C ILE A 103 -2.52 -5.44 -3.35
N ALA A 104 -3.26 -5.97 -2.36
CA ALA A 104 -4.71 -6.08 -2.42
C ALA A 104 -5.38 -4.71 -2.53
N MET A 105 -4.89 -3.69 -1.80
CA MET A 105 -5.38 -2.31 -1.90
C MET A 105 -5.24 -1.76 -3.32
N VAL A 106 -4.05 -1.87 -3.90
CA VAL A 106 -3.77 -1.40 -5.27
C VAL A 106 -4.60 -2.15 -6.29
N LYS A 107 -4.65 -3.50 -6.22
CA LYS A 107 -5.45 -4.31 -7.12
C LYS A 107 -6.95 -3.95 -7.04
N THR A 108 -7.48 -3.82 -5.84
CA THR A 108 -8.91 -3.51 -5.63
C THR A 108 -9.23 -2.12 -6.19
N ALA A 109 -8.35 -1.13 -6.00
CA ALA A 109 -8.53 0.18 -6.60
C ALA A 109 -8.47 0.13 -8.15
N TYR A 110 -7.52 -0.62 -8.71
CA TYR A 110 -7.40 -0.84 -10.15
C TYR A 110 -8.68 -1.46 -10.74
N ASP A 111 -9.22 -2.50 -10.10
CA ASP A 111 -10.42 -3.21 -10.56
C ASP A 111 -11.69 -2.35 -10.46
N MET A 112 -11.84 -1.59 -9.37
CA MET A 112 -13.07 -0.82 -9.09
C MET A 112 -13.12 0.52 -9.84
N TYR A 113 -11.97 1.14 -10.11
CA TYR A 113 -11.88 2.48 -10.68
C TYR A 113 -11.05 2.51 -11.98
N PRO A 114 -11.30 1.64 -12.98
CA PRO A 114 -10.41 1.46 -14.13
C PRO A 114 -10.32 2.67 -15.08
N LYS A 115 -11.21 3.66 -14.94
CA LYS A 115 -11.18 4.90 -15.73
C LYS A 115 -10.29 5.98 -15.13
N ASP A 116 -10.13 5.96 -13.81
CA ASP A 116 -9.48 7.03 -13.04
C ASP A 116 -8.19 6.55 -12.37
N PHE A 117 -8.04 5.24 -12.16
CA PHE A 117 -6.81 4.65 -11.66
C PHE A 117 -5.67 4.84 -12.65
N LEU A 118 -4.55 5.35 -12.16
CA LEU A 118 -3.31 5.52 -12.91
C LEU A 118 -2.14 4.98 -12.10
N TRP A 119 -1.28 4.22 -12.78
CA TRP A 119 0.09 4.00 -12.29
C TRP A 119 0.82 5.34 -12.25
N ARG A 120 1.79 5.49 -11.35
CA ARG A 120 2.59 6.71 -11.29
C ARG A 120 3.35 6.90 -12.60
N GLN A 121 3.22 8.09 -13.18
CA GLN A 121 3.83 8.44 -14.46
C GLN A 121 5.24 9.03 -14.32
N ASN A 122 5.53 9.63 -13.16
CA ASN A 122 6.82 10.25 -12.87
C ASN A 122 7.86 9.22 -12.40
N GLU A 123 9.13 9.57 -12.58
CA GLU A 123 10.28 8.80 -12.09
C GLU A 123 10.22 8.62 -10.56
N TYR A 124 10.71 7.48 -10.08
CA TYR A 124 10.72 7.13 -8.65
C TYR A 124 12.16 6.87 -8.20
N GLU A 125 12.60 7.55 -7.13
CA GLU A 125 13.89 7.33 -6.45
C GLU A 125 15.10 7.07 -7.38
N TYR A 126 15.30 7.93 -8.38
CA TYR A 126 16.43 7.85 -9.33
C TYR A 126 16.39 6.64 -10.30
N GLU A 127 15.29 5.90 -10.35
CA GLU A 127 15.04 4.85 -11.33
C GLU A 127 14.29 5.42 -12.54
N PHE A 128 15.03 5.62 -13.63
CA PHE A 128 14.52 6.23 -14.86
C PHE A 128 13.91 5.18 -15.80
N GLY A 129 12.74 5.48 -16.38
CA GLY A 129 12.11 4.64 -17.41
C GLY A 129 11.51 3.32 -16.91
N LYS A 130 11.40 3.12 -15.59
CA LYS A 130 10.70 2.00 -14.97
C LYS A 130 9.40 2.47 -14.34
N ASN A 131 8.39 1.61 -14.33
CA ASN A 131 7.17 1.87 -13.58
C ASN A 131 7.49 1.86 -12.07
N ALA A 132 7.06 2.89 -11.34
CA ALA A 132 7.36 3.03 -9.92
C ALA A 132 6.86 1.84 -9.07
N PHE A 133 5.70 1.28 -9.41
CA PHE A 133 5.17 0.10 -8.72
C PHE A 133 6.08 -1.12 -8.90
N ASP A 134 6.64 -1.31 -10.10
CA ASP A 134 7.58 -2.40 -10.39
C ASP A 134 8.89 -2.22 -9.61
N VAL A 135 9.35 -0.96 -9.45
CA VAL A 135 10.52 -0.61 -8.63
C VAL A 135 10.27 -0.97 -7.16
N ILE A 136 9.13 -0.54 -6.60
CA ILE A 136 8.76 -0.80 -5.21
C ILE A 136 8.62 -2.30 -4.94
N CYS A 137 8.00 -3.04 -5.87
CA CYS A 137 7.85 -4.49 -5.76
C CYS A 137 9.15 -5.26 -6.05
N GLY A 138 10.16 -4.62 -6.64
CA GLY A 138 11.37 -5.26 -7.14
C GLY A 138 11.14 -6.22 -8.34
N THR A 139 9.95 -6.18 -8.95
CA THR A 139 9.56 -7.02 -10.09
C THR A 139 8.33 -6.46 -10.80
N ASP A 140 8.21 -6.70 -12.11
CA ASP A 140 7.04 -6.34 -12.91
C ASP A 140 5.91 -7.40 -12.86
N LYS A 141 6.19 -8.57 -12.27
CA LYS A 141 5.26 -9.70 -12.22
C LYS A 141 3.95 -9.34 -11.52
N ILE A 142 4.02 -8.53 -10.46
CA ILE A 142 2.84 -8.16 -9.66
C ILE A 142 1.93 -7.21 -10.44
N ARG A 143 2.49 -6.14 -11.02
CA ARG A 143 1.71 -5.24 -11.88
C ARG A 143 1.08 -5.97 -13.06
N LYS A 144 1.86 -6.83 -13.73
CA LYS A 144 1.34 -7.66 -14.83
C LYS A 144 0.24 -8.61 -14.36
N ALA A 145 0.33 -9.18 -13.16
CA ALA A 145 -0.74 -10.01 -12.61
C ALA A 145 -2.03 -9.21 -12.37
N ILE A 146 -1.92 -7.97 -11.87
CA ILE A 146 -3.05 -7.03 -11.72
C ILE A 146 -3.66 -6.70 -13.08
N GLU A 147 -2.85 -6.27 -14.04
CA GLU A 147 -3.31 -5.88 -15.39
C GLU A 147 -3.94 -7.04 -16.18
N ASN A 148 -3.50 -8.28 -15.94
CA ASN A 148 -4.08 -9.48 -16.52
C ASN A 148 -5.32 -10.00 -15.76
N GLY A 149 -5.74 -9.31 -14.70
CA GLY A 149 -6.93 -9.66 -13.93
C GLY A 149 -6.81 -10.96 -13.11
N LEU A 150 -5.58 -11.38 -12.78
CA LEU A 150 -5.37 -12.59 -11.98
C LEU A 150 -5.94 -12.41 -10.56
N PRO A 151 -6.49 -13.46 -9.92
CA PRO A 151 -6.88 -13.40 -8.53
C PRO A 151 -5.64 -13.31 -7.62
N LEU A 152 -5.74 -12.64 -6.46
CA LEU A 152 -4.59 -12.42 -5.55
C LEU A 152 -3.87 -13.71 -5.13
N VAL A 153 -4.59 -14.83 -5.04
CA VAL A 153 -4.02 -16.14 -4.66
C VAL A 153 -2.97 -16.65 -5.67
N GLU A 154 -3.00 -16.17 -6.90
CA GLU A 154 -2.07 -16.55 -7.97
C GLU A 154 -0.83 -15.63 -8.03
N PHE A 155 -0.71 -14.64 -7.13
CA PHE A 155 0.39 -13.68 -7.19
C PHE A 155 1.70 -14.30 -6.66
N PRO A 156 2.83 -14.12 -7.37
CA PRO A 156 4.12 -14.72 -7.01
C PRO A 156 4.83 -13.93 -5.89
N LEU A 157 4.26 -13.93 -4.68
CA LEU A 157 4.74 -13.10 -3.55
C LEU A 157 5.82 -13.76 -2.70
N THR A 158 5.85 -15.09 -2.65
CA THR A 158 6.67 -15.84 -1.69
C THR A 158 7.67 -16.78 -2.33
N ASP A 159 7.84 -16.74 -3.65
CA ASP A 159 8.68 -17.67 -4.41
C ASP A 159 10.12 -17.77 -3.88
N SER A 160 10.71 -16.63 -3.50
CA SER A 160 12.08 -16.54 -2.97
C SER A 160 12.16 -16.53 -1.44
N LEU A 161 11.02 -16.55 -0.73
CA LEU A 161 11.00 -16.44 0.73
C LEU A 161 11.70 -17.62 1.43
N PRO A 162 11.52 -18.89 1.03
CA PRO A 162 12.23 -20.00 1.66
C PRO A 162 13.75 -19.88 1.55
N GLU A 163 14.24 -19.52 0.37
CA GLU A 163 15.67 -19.32 0.12
C GLU A 163 16.21 -18.15 0.97
N PHE A 164 15.47 -17.03 1.06
CA PHE A 164 15.87 -15.91 1.90
C PHE A 164 15.90 -16.29 3.39
N VAL A 165 14.92 -17.07 3.87
CA VAL A 165 14.85 -17.56 5.25
C VAL A 165 16.04 -18.46 5.59
N GLU A 166 16.49 -19.29 4.65
CA GLU A 166 17.70 -20.11 4.80
C GLU A 166 18.97 -19.25 4.77
N ASN A 167 19.12 -18.41 3.75
CA ASN A 167 20.30 -17.58 3.55
C ASN A 167 20.57 -16.61 4.70
N ARG A 168 19.52 -16.09 5.36
CA ARG A 168 19.68 -15.16 6.49
C ARG A 168 20.15 -15.83 7.78
N GLN A 169 20.02 -17.15 7.95
CA GLN A 169 20.30 -17.83 9.23
C GLN A 169 21.71 -17.55 9.76
N LYS A 170 22.71 -17.55 8.87
CA LYS A 170 24.12 -17.27 9.21
C LYS A 170 24.38 -15.83 9.69
N TYR A 171 23.41 -14.94 9.58
CA TYR A 171 23.52 -13.52 9.93
C TYR A 171 22.60 -13.11 11.09
N LEU A 172 21.76 -14.01 11.62
CA LEU A 172 20.84 -13.69 12.71
C LEU A 172 21.61 -13.53 14.03
N LEU A 173 21.36 -12.41 14.72
CA LEU A 173 21.84 -12.15 16.08
C LEU A 173 20.73 -12.31 17.13
N TYR A 174 19.47 -12.38 16.69
CA TYR A 174 18.25 -12.52 17.48
C TYR A 174 17.16 -13.19 16.65
#